data_AF-A0A178IE76-F1
#
_entry.id   AF-A0A178IE76-F1
#
_cell.length_a   1.000
_cell.length_b   1.000
_cell.length_c   1.000
_cell.angle_alpha   90.00
_cell.angle_beta   90.00
_cell.angle_gamma   90.00
#
_symmetry.space_group_name_H-M   'P 1'
#
loop_
_entity.id
_entity.type
_entity.pdbx_description
1 polymer ?
#
loop_
_entity_poly.entity_id
_entity_poly.type
_entity_poly.pdbx_seq_one_letter_code
_entity_poly.pdbx_strand_id
1 'polypeptide(L)'
;MTAQPPTESEKSRDFVKQSSLYQEFLAEREEILRHKWLESERLGYDIGFERALLDWIRKHRESWRAARRSGLPPPARGETK
;
A
#
# COMPACT_ATOMS: atom_id res chain seq x y z
N MET A 1 17.59 39.51 -3.52
CA MET A 1 17.59 38.05 -3.27
C MET A 1 16.71 37.41 -4.32
N THR A 2 17.31 36.93 -5.41
CA THR A 2 16.54 36.38 -6.55
C THR A 2 16.23 34.92 -6.26
N ALA A 3 14.96 34.59 -6.02
CA ALA A 3 14.50 33.22 -5.90
C ALA A 3 14.66 32.52 -7.26
N GLN A 4 15.46 31.45 -7.31
CA GLN A 4 15.60 30.64 -8.52
C GLN A 4 14.28 29.90 -8.82
N PRO A 5 13.90 29.76 -10.10
CA PRO A 5 12.75 28.95 -10.47
C PRO A 5 12.98 27.47 -10.11
N PRO A 6 11.94 26.74 -9.72
CA PRO A 6 12.05 25.34 -9.33
C PRO A 6 12.60 24.50 -10.49
N THR A 7 13.57 23.65 -10.17
CA THR A 7 14.28 22.82 -11.15
C THR A 7 13.32 21.80 -11.79
N GLU A 8 13.57 21.38 -13.03
CA GLU A 8 12.77 20.34 -13.71
C GLU A 8 12.72 19.02 -12.91
N SER A 9 13.74 18.77 -12.08
CA SER A 9 13.80 17.63 -11.16
C SER A 9 12.75 17.69 -10.05
N GLU A 10 12.45 18.87 -9.52
CA GLU A 10 11.44 19.06 -8.47
C GLU A 10 10.03 18.91 -9.05
N LYS A 11 9.78 19.53 -10.20
CA LYS A 11 8.51 19.37 -10.94
C LYS A 11 8.22 17.91 -11.28
N SER A 12 9.23 17.14 -11.68
CA SER A 12 9.08 15.71 -11.96
C SER A 12 8.77 14.89 -10.70
N ARG A 13 9.41 15.19 -9.56
CA ARG A 13 9.11 14.52 -8.28
C ARG A 13 7.69 14.83 -7.80
N ASP A 14 7.24 16.07 -7.96
CA ASP A 14 5.88 16.46 -7.59
C ASP A 14 4.82 15.89 -8.54
N PHE A 15 5.12 15.78 -9.84
CA PHE A 15 4.28 15.05 -10.79
C PHE A 15 4.15 13.57 -10.42
N VAL A 16 5.24 12.91 -10.02
CA VAL A 16 5.20 11.52 -9.56
C VAL A 16 4.39 11.39 -8.26
N LYS A 17 4.51 12.33 -7.31
CA LYS A 17 3.68 12.33 -6.09
C LYS A 17 2.19 12.54 -6.38
N GLN A 18 1.87 13.35 -7.39
CA GLN A 18 0.52 13.59 -7.88
C GLN A 18 0.00 12.45 -8.76
N SER A 19 0.88 11.54 -9.18
CA SER A 19 0.50 10.43 -10.04
C SER A 19 -0.26 9.35 -9.27
N SER A 20 -1.20 8.71 -9.96
CA SER A 20 -1.93 7.53 -9.46
C SER A 20 -0.98 6.43 -8.95
N LEU A 21 0.23 6.31 -9.51
CA LEU A 21 1.20 5.30 -9.10
C LEU A 21 1.68 5.50 -7.65
N TYR A 22 1.99 6.73 -7.24
CA TYR A 22 2.44 7.00 -5.88
C TYR A 22 1.31 6.80 -4.87
N GLN A 23 0.08 7.18 -5.24
CA GLN A 23 -1.11 6.93 -4.43
C GLN A 23 -1.39 5.43 -4.25
N GLU A 24 -1.25 4.64 -5.32
CA GLU A 24 -1.35 3.19 -5.27
C GLU A 24 -0.26 2.55 -4.39
N PHE A 25 0.97 3.09 -4.42
CA PHE A 25 2.04 2.65 -3.54
C PHE A 25 1.74 2.95 -2.06
N LEU A 26 1.26 4.16 -1.76
CA LEU A 26 0.86 4.52 -0.39
C LEU A 26 -0.25 3.60 0.11
N ALA A 27 -1.27 3.34 -0.71
CA ALA A 27 -2.36 2.46 -0.35
C ALA A 27 -1.91 1.00 -0.16
N GLU A 28 -0.99 0.51 -1.00
CA GLU A 28 -0.40 -0.84 -0.84
C GLU A 28 0.37 -0.93 0.49
N ARG A 29 1.13 0.10 0.84
CA ARG A 29 1.84 0.18 2.13
C ARG A 29 0.88 0.22 3.32
N GLU A 30 -0.21 0.99 3.24
CA GLU A 30 -1.23 1.02 4.30
C GLU A 30 -1.89 -0.34 4.50
N GLU A 31 -2.14 -1.07 3.41
CA GLU A 31 -2.71 -2.42 3.48
C GLU A 31 -1.75 -3.41 4.18
N ILE A 32 -0.46 -3.33 3.90
CA ILE A 32 0.57 -4.14 4.57
C ILE A 32 0.62 -3.80 6.07
N LEU A 33 0.51 -2.52 6.44
CA LEU A 33 0.49 -2.11 7.85
C LEU A 33 -0.77 -2.59 8.57
N ARG A 34 -1.93 -2.58 7.92
CA ARG A 34 -3.16 -3.20 8.46
C ARG A 34 -2.99 -4.70 8.67
N HIS A 35 -2.43 -5.41 7.69
CA HIS A 35 -2.17 -6.85 7.81
C HIS A 35 -1.22 -7.15 8.97
N LYS A 36 -0.15 -6.38 9.11
CA LYS A 36 0.77 -6.47 10.24
C LYS A 36 0.02 -6.32 11.56
N TRP A 37 -0.80 -5.28 11.70
CA TRP A 37 -1.54 -5.06 12.95
C TRP A 37 -2.49 -6.21 13.27
N LEU A 38 -3.32 -6.63 12.32
CA LEU A 38 -4.27 -7.74 12.51
C LEU A 38 -3.58 -9.05 12.91
N GLU A 39 -2.46 -9.39 12.26
CA GLU A 39 -1.71 -10.60 12.58
C GLU A 39 -1.00 -10.51 13.94
N SER A 40 -0.49 -9.34 14.30
CA SER A 40 0.10 -9.10 15.62
C SER A 40 -0.94 -9.21 16.74
N GLU A 41 -2.14 -8.65 16.54
CA GLU A 41 -3.28 -8.82 17.46
C GLU A 41 -3.67 -10.30 17.59
N ARG A 42 -3.75 -11.01 16.46
CA ARG A 42 -4.13 -12.43 16.42
C ARG A 42 -3.12 -13.34 17.15
N LEU A 43 -1.83 -13.01 17.11
CA LEU A 43 -0.77 -13.81 17.70
C LEU A 43 -0.36 -13.37 19.11
N GLY A 44 -0.82 -12.19 19.54
CA GLY A 44 -0.48 -11.63 20.86
C GLY A 44 0.94 -11.08 20.97
N TYR A 45 1.65 -10.90 19.85
CA TYR A 45 2.96 -10.27 19.79
C TYR A 45 3.20 -9.61 18.43
N ASP A 46 4.10 -8.62 18.36
CA ASP A 46 4.40 -7.99 17.07
C ASP A 46 5.15 -8.94 16.14
N ILE A 47 4.56 -9.27 14.99
CA ILE A 47 5.19 -10.11 13.98
C ILE A 47 6.31 -9.41 13.21
N GLY A 48 6.38 -8.08 13.27
CA GLY A 48 7.34 -7.27 12.53
C GLY A 48 6.96 -7.03 11.07
N PHE A 49 7.52 -5.96 10.49
CA PHE A 49 7.14 -5.50 9.15
C PHE A 49 7.53 -6.47 8.04
N GLU A 50 8.73 -7.05 8.09
CA GLU A 50 9.23 -7.93 7.01
C GLU A 50 8.44 -9.24 6.92
N ARG A 51 8.08 -9.83 8.07
CA ARG A 51 7.19 -11.00 8.15
C ARG A 51 5.82 -10.67 7.55
N ALA A 52 5.23 -9.54 7.95
CA ALA A 52 3.93 -9.10 7.45
C ALA A 52 3.94 -8.82 5.95
N LEU A 53 4.99 -8.16 5.44
CA LEU A 53 5.19 -7.86 4.03
C LEU A 53 5.25 -9.14 3.19
N LEU A 54 6.12 -10.08 3.59
CA LEU A 54 6.29 -11.34 2.89
C LEU A 54 5.02 -12.20 2.88
N ASP A 55 4.27 -12.21 3.99
CA ASP A 55 3.00 -12.91 4.08
C ASP A 55 1.93 -12.25 3.21
N TRP A 56 1.84 -10.91 3.24
CA TRP A 56 0.87 -10.14 2.49
C TRP A 56 1.09 -10.21 0.98
N ILE A 57 2.35 -10.15 0.52
CA ILE A 57 2.67 -10.27 -0.92
C ILE A 57 2.20 -11.61 -1.47
N ARG A 58 2.39 -12.70 -0.72
CA ARG A 58 1.96 -14.05 -1.11
C ARG A 58 0.43 -14.23 -1.00
N LYS A 59 -0.13 -13.73 0.11
CA LYS A 59 -1.53 -13.84 0.57
C LYS A 59 -2.55 -13.04 -0.24
N HIS A 60 -2.25 -11.76 -0.44
CA HIS A 60 -3.28 -10.72 -0.55
C HIS A 60 -3.06 -9.78 -1.74
N ARG A 61 -1.81 -9.56 -2.13
CA ARG A 61 -1.44 -8.54 -3.10
C ARG A 61 -2.18 -8.65 -4.43
N GLU A 62 -2.26 -9.85 -4.99
CA GLU A 62 -2.88 -10.05 -6.31
C GLU A 62 -4.38 -9.71 -6.28
N SER A 63 -5.10 -10.20 -5.27
CA SER A 63 -6.52 -9.91 -5.07
C SER A 63 -6.76 -8.42 -4.81
N TRP A 64 -5.94 -7.80 -3.96
CA TRP A 64 -6.04 -6.37 -3.66
C TRP A 64 -5.83 -5.50 -4.92
N ARG A 65 -4.83 -5.83 -5.75
CA ARG A 65 -4.58 -5.16 -7.03
C ARG A 65 -5.71 -5.39 -8.03
N ALA A 66 -6.28 -6.59 -8.09
CA ALA A 66 -7.40 -6.90 -8.98
C ALA A 66 -8.65 -6.09 -8.60
N ALA A 67 -8.99 -6.05 -7.31
CA ALA A 67 -10.12 -5.29 -6.78
C ALA A 67 -10.03 -3.80 -7.18
N ARG A 68 -8.86 -3.18 -6.98
CA ARG A 68 -8.63 -1.78 -7.37
C ARG A 68 -8.74 -1.52 -8.87
N ARG A 69 -8.26 -2.43 -9.74
CA ARG A 69 -8.40 -2.29 -11.20
C ARG A 69 -9.86 -2.40 -11.64
N SER A 70 -10.65 -3.20 -10.95
CA SER A 70 -12.07 -3.42 -11.27
C SER A 70 -13.00 -2.38 -10.63
N GLY A 71 -12.48 -1.43 -9.85
CA GLY A 71 -13.30 -0.48 -9.07
C GLY A 71 -14.13 -1.15 -7.98
N LEU A 72 -13.85 -2.43 -7.68
CA LEU A 72 -14.60 -3.23 -6.72
C LEU A 72 -13.83 -3.21 -5.38
N PRO A 73 -14.48 -2.98 -4.23
CA PRO A 73 -13.79 -3.05 -2.95
C PRO A 73 -13.17 -4.45 -2.75
N PRO A 74 -12.00 -4.56 -2.09
CA PRO A 74 -11.39 -5.86 -1.83
C PRO A 74 -12.38 -6.77 -1.08
N PRO A 75 -12.45 -8.07 -1.42
CA PRO A 75 -13.40 -8.96 -0.80
C PRO A 75 -13.17 -9.01 0.71
N ALA A 76 -14.19 -8.65 1.48
CA ALA A 76 -14.20 -8.84 2.92
C ALA A 76 -14.07 -10.34 3.20
N ARG A 77 -12.97 -10.75 3.85
CA ARG A 77 -12.72 -12.16 4.13
C ARG A 77 -13.74 -12.70 5.14
N GLY A 78 -14.59 -13.63 4.70
CA GLY A 78 -15.56 -14.28 5.60
C GLY A 78 -16.47 -15.38 5.05
N GLU A 79 -16.38 -15.82 3.79
CA GLU A 79 -17.26 -16.89 3.28
C GLU A 79 -16.46 -18.08 2.74
N THR A 80 -16.05 -18.94 3.67
CA THR A 80 -15.72 -20.34 3.39
C THR A 80 -17.02 -21.15 3.37
N LYS A 81 -17.31 -21.82 2.26
CA LYS A 81 -18.32 -22.89 2.18
C LYS A 81 -17.70 -24.22 2.62
#